data_AF-A0A7S0KUT0-F1
#
_entry.id   AF-A0A7S0KUT0-F1
#
_cell.length_a   1.000
_cell.length_b   1.000
_cell.length_c   1.000
_cell.angle_alpha   90.00
_cell.angle_beta   90.00
_cell.angle_gamma   90.00
#
_symmetry.space_group_name_H-M   'P 1'
#
loop_
_entity.id
_entity.type
_entity.pdbx_description
1 polymer ?
#
loop_
_entity_poly.entity_id
_entity_poly.type
_entity_poly.pdbx_seq_one_letter_code
_entity_poly.pdbx_strand_id
1 'polypeptide(L)'
;DADDGGPGIRLLYTTPESLGSNARLRDALRACARNGFLTSIAVDEAHCVASWGHDFRPAYLALKDFRDDVAGHGVPFQALTATATPRVKEQIVSALGLRDPALVATSLNRPNLRYEVIRRESVIGGGHSE
;
A
#
# COMPACT_ATOMS: atom_id res chain seq x y z
N ASP A 1 -17.73 -12.27 24.58
CA ASP A 1 -16.81 -11.14 24.35
C ASP A 1 -16.11 -10.78 25.63
N ALA A 2 -14.90 -11.31 25.84
CA ALA A 2 -14.10 -10.97 27.01
C ALA A 2 -13.49 -9.59 26.77
N ASP A 3 -13.84 -8.65 27.64
CA ASP A 3 -13.23 -7.33 27.72
C ASP A 3 -11.78 -7.48 28.21
N ASP A 4 -10.85 -7.67 27.27
CA ASP A 4 -9.41 -7.85 27.50
C ASP A 4 -8.70 -6.52 27.85
N GLY A 5 -9.45 -5.45 28.15
CA GLY A 5 -8.91 -4.12 28.46
C GLY A 5 -8.16 -3.43 27.31
N GLY A 6 -8.11 -4.07 26.12
CA GLY A 6 -7.51 -3.54 24.91
C GLY A 6 -8.46 -2.61 24.13
N PRO A 7 -7.94 -1.90 23.11
CA PRO A 7 -8.76 -1.03 22.28
C PRO A 7 -9.86 -1.81 21.55
N GLY A 8 -11.08 -1.24 21.56
CA GLY A 8 -12.23 -1.81 20.84
C GLY A 8 -12.11 -1.73 19.31
N ILE A 9 -11.21 -0.89 18.79
CA ILE A 9 -10.94 -0.74 17.35
C ILE A 9 -10.08 -1.92 16.88
N ARG A 10 -10.53 -2.60 15.82
CA ARG A 10 -9.81 -3.74 15.20
C ARG A 10 -9.03 -3.35 13.95
N LEU A 11 -9.44 -2.28 13.27
CA LEU A 11 -8.81 -1.83 12.02
C LEU A 11 -8.84 -0.30 11.97
N LEU A 12 -7.69 0.29 11.68
CA LEU A 12 -7.53 1.74 11.54
C LEU A 12 -6.90 2.04 10.18
N TYR A 13 -7.66 2.70 9.32
CA TYR A 13 -7.13 3.26 8.08
C TYR A 13 -6.60 4.67 8.33
N THR A 14 -5.43 4.98 7.77
CA THR A 14 -4.85 6.32 7.78
C THR A 14 -4.03 6.51 6.52
N THR A 15 -3.67 7.75 6.21
CA THR A 15 -2.79 8.07 5.09
C THR A 15 -1.35 8.24 5.57
N PRO A 16 -0.35 8.06 4.68
CA PRO A 16 1.05 8.35 5.03
C PRO A 16 1.29 9.79 5.46
N GLU A 17 0.55 10.76 4.90
CA GLU A 17 0.63 12.18 5.29
C GLU A 17 0.12 12.40 6.71
N SER A 18 -1.00 11.77 7.08
CA SER A 18 -1.54 11.80 8.44
C SER A 18 -0.57 11.15 9.43
N LEU A 19 -0.02 9.99 9.10
CA LEU A 19 0.97 9.31 9.95
C LEU A 19 2.26 10.15 10.11
N GLY A 20 2.70 10.82 9.04
CA GLY A 20 3.88 11.69 9.04
C GLY A 20 3.69 13.01 9.80
N SER A 21 2.49 13.59 9.79
CA SER A 21 2.23 14.90 10.42
C SER A 21 1.58 14.83 11.81
N ASN A 22 0.84 13.76 12.13
CA ASN A 22 0.08 13.65 13.36
C ASN A 22 0.87 12.93 14.48
N ALA A 23 1.48 13.71 15.37
CA ALA A 23 2.23 13.18 16.52
C ALA A 23 1.36 12.35 17.47
N ARG A 24 0.11 12.78 17.73
CA ARG A 24 -0.80 12.05 18.64
C ARG A 24 -1.13 10.66 18.11
N LEU A 25 -1.34 10.54 16.79
CA LEU A 25 -1.56 9.26 16.13
C LEU A 25 -0.34 8.34 16.31
N ARG A 26 0.86 8.83 16.02
CA ARG A 26 2.09 8.04 16.19
C ARG A 26 2.30 7.59 17.63
N ASP A 27 2.09 8.48 18.59
CA ASP A 27 2.29 8.15 20.01
C ASP A 27 1.27 7.12 20.50
N ALA A 28 0.01 7.22 20.06
CA ALA A 28 -1.01 6.21 20.33
C ALA A 28 -0.63 4.84 19.73
N LEU A 29 -0.16 4.80 18.47
CA LEU A 29 0.26 3.56 17.82
C LEU A 29 1.52 2.96 18.47
N ARG A 30 2.50 3.78 18.87
CA ARG A 30 3.68 3.35 19.63
C ARG A 30 3.28 2.77 20.98
N ALA A 31 2.32 3.37 21.67
CA ALA A 31 1.77 2.83 22.92
C ALA A 31 1.06 1.48 22.69
N CYS A 32 0.28 1.36 21.61
CA CYS A 32 -0.34 0.09 21.24
C CYS A 32 0.71 -0.99 20.94
N ALA A 33 1.77 -0.65 20.21
CA ALA A 33 2.87 -1.57 19.93
C ALA A 33 3.56 -2.05 21.21
N ARG A 34 3.93 -1.13 22.10
CA ARG A 34 4.55 -1.47 23.40
C ARG A 34 3.68 -2.38 24.27
N ASN A 35 2.37 -2.19 24.23
CA ASN A 35 1.42 -2.96 25.04
C ASN A 35 0.89 -4.21 24.32
N GLY A 36 1.39 -4.55 23.11
CA GLY A 36 0.96 -5.73 22.36
C GLY A 36 -0.40 -5.61 21.65
N PHE A 37 -1.00 -4.42 21.60
CA PHE A 37 -2.29 -4.18 20.95
C PHE A 37 -2.18 -3.84 19.45
N LEU A 38 -0.99 -3.46 18.96
CA LEU A 38 -0.76 -3.29 17.53
C LEU A 38 -0.18 -4.58 16.95
N THR A 39 -1.03 -5.38 16.30
CA THR A 39 -0.67 -6.73 15.86
C THR A 39 -0.08 -6.80 14.46
N SER A 40 -0.30 -5.78 13.61
CA SER A 40 0.21 -5.74 12.24
C SER A 40 0.06 -4.35 11.62
N ILE A 41 0.91 -4.05 10.64
CA ILE A 41 0.77 -2.88 9.76
C ILE A 41 0.75 -3.35 8.31
N ALA A 42 -0.24 -2.88 7.56
CA ALA A 42 -0.38 -3.11 6.13
C ALA A 42 -0.25 -1.79 5.36
N VAL A 43 0.69 -1.74 4.42
CA VAL A 43 0.88 -0.64 3.47
C VAL A 43 0.22 -1.04 2.16
N ASP A 44 -0.94 -0.46 1.90
CA ASP A 44 -1.63 -0.62 0.62
C ASP A 44 -0.99 0.26 -0.47
N GLU A 45 -1.18 -0.11 -1.73
CA GLU A 45 -0.60 0.56 -2.90
C GLU A 45 0.90 0.88 -2.76
N ALA A 46 1.66 -0.08 -2.22
CA ALA A 46 3.06 0.09 -1.88
C ALA A 46 3.94 0.53 -3.08
N HIS A 47 3.48 0.30 -4.31
CA HIS A 47 4.13 0.81 -5.52
C HIS A 47 4.28 2.35 -5.55
N CYS A 48 3.54 3.10 -4.72
CA CYS A 48 3.65 4.55 -4.56
C CYS A 48 5.05 5.02 -4.10
N VAL A 49 5.90 4.14 -3.58
CA VAL A 49 7.32 4.46 -3.27
C VAL A 49 8.21 4.56 -4.50
N ALA A 50 7.77 4.04 -5.65
CA ALA A 50 8.59 3.95 -6.86
C ALA A 50 8.57 5.27 -7.64
N SER A 51 9.70 6.00 -7.63
CA SER A 51 9.86 7.32 -8.27
C SER A 51 9.72 7.35 -9.79
N TRP A 52 9.71 6.19 -10.46
CA TRP A 52 9.54 6.07 -11.90
C TRP A 52 8.08 5.77 -12.32
N GLY A 53 7.14 5.78 -11.37
CA GLY A 53 5.71 5.64 -11.62
C GLY A 53 4.97 6.98 -11.63
N HIS A 54 3.80 7.00 -12.26
CA HIS A 54 2.88 8.14 -12.23
C HIS A 54 2.27 8.38 -10.83
N ASP A 55 2.31 7.37 -9.97
CA ASP A 55 1.71 7.38 -8.63
C ASP A 55 2.72 7.58 -7.49
N PHE A 56 3.91 8.12 -7.79
CA PHE A 56 4.91 8.37 -6.74
C PHE A 56 4.37 9.33 -5.67
N ARG A 57 4.39 8.89 -4.41
CA ARG A 57 3.96 9.69 -3.25
C ARG A 57 5.08 9.77 -2.21
N PRO A 58 5.79 10.91 -2.10
CA PRO A 58 6.91 11.08 -1.17
C PRO A 58 6.59 10.73 0.29
N ALA A 59 5.35 10.93 0.74
CA ALA A 59 4.92 10.62 2.10
C ALA A 59 5.07 9.13 2.46
N TYR A 60 5.07 8.22 1.48
CA TYR A 60 5.33 6.80 1.74
C TYR A 60 6.75 6.52 2.23
N LEU A 61 7.72 7.38 1.92
CA LEU A 61 9.12 7.19 2.35
C LEU A 61 9.26 7.28 3.87
N ALA A 62 8.41 8.07 4.53
CA ALA A 62 8.40 8.20 5.99
C ALA A 62 7.87 6.94 6.72
N LEU A 63 7.26 6.00 5.99
CA LEU A 63 6.75 4.75 6.59
C LEU A 63 7.87 3.86 7.11
N LYS A 64 9.08 3.95 6.54
CA LYS A 64 10.25 3.21 7.04
C LYS A 64 10.60 3.64 8.46
N ASP A 65 10.61 4.95 8.73
CA ASP A 65 10.98 5.47 10.04
C ASP A 65 9.96 5.01 11.09
N PHE A 66 8.67 5.07 10.75
CA PHE A 66 7.62 4.55 11.63
C PHE A 66 7.71 3.02 11.83
N ARG A 67 8.05 2.26 10.78
CA ARG A 67 8.33 0.82 10.93
C ARG A 67 9.44 0.60 11.94
N ASP A 68 10.55 1.32 11.81
CA ASP A 68 11.71 1.15 12.69
C ASP A 68 11.35 1.50 14.15
N ASP A 69 10.47 2.47 14.40
CA ASP A 69 9.94 2.82 15.73
C ASP A 69 9.19 1.66 16.43
N VAL A 70 8.45 0.85 15.66
CA VAL A 70 7.59 -0.22 16.22
C VAL A 70 8.17 -1.62 16.04
N ALA A 71 9.22 -1.78 15.22
CA ALA A 71 9.83 -3.07 14.91
C ALA A 71 10.38 -3.79 16.16
N GLY A 72 10.83 -3.03 17.17
CA GLY A 72 11.30 -3.59 18.44
C GLY A 72 10.23 -4.33 19.25
N HIS A 73 8.95 -4.16 18.91
CA HIS A 73 7.82 -4.83 19.55
C HIS A 73 7.29 -6.02 18.75
N GLY A 74 7.99 -6.45 17.70
CA GLY A 74 7.59 -7.61 16.90
C GLY A 74 6.39 -7.37 15.98
N VAL A 75 6.02 -6.11 15.70
CA VAL A 75 4.90 -5.78 14.81
C VAL A 75 5.29 -6.08 13.35
N PRO A 76 4.62 -7.03 12.67
CA PRO A 76 4.89 -7.34 11.28
C PRO A 76 4.44 -6.20 10.36
N PHE A 77 5.22 -5.99 9.28
CA PHE A 77 4.98 -4.97 8.27
C PHE A 77 4.76 -5.63 6.90
N GLN A 78 3.61 -5.37 6.30
CA GLN A 78 3.20 -5.96 5.02
C GLN A 78 3.09 -4.86 3.97
N ALA A 79 3.51 -5.15 2.75
CA ALA A 79 3.38 -4.26 1.60
C ALA A 79 2.55 -4.94 0.53
N LEU A 80 1.46 -4.29 0.11
CA LEU A 80 0.49 -4.83 -0.83
C LEU A 80 0.44 -3.95 -2.08
N THR A 81 0.37 -4.58 -3.25
CA THR A 81 0.18 -3.91 -4.53
C THR A 81 -0.33 -4.90 -5.57
N ALA A 82 -1.18 -4.45 -6.49
CA ALA A 82 -1.61 -5.27 -7.62
C ALA A 82 -0.52 -5.39 -8.70
N THR A 83 0.31 -4.36 -8.86
CA THR A 83 1.35 -4.29 -9.88
C THR A 83 2.71 -4.02 -9.24
N ALA A 84 3.66 -4.92 -9.50
CA ALA A 84 5.06 -4.72 -9.14
C ALA A 84 5.94 -5.41 -10.16
N THR A 85 6.61 -4.63 -11.00
CA THR A 85 7.74 -5.14 -11.77
C THR A 85 8.86 -5.57 -10.80
N PRO A 86 9.80 -6.44 -11.21
CA PRO A 86 10.93 -6.82 -10.35
C PRO A 86 11.67 -5.63 -9.75
N ARG A 87 11.87 -4.57 -10.53
CA ARG A 87 12.47 -3.30 -10.09
C ARG A 87 11.61 -2.57 -9.06
N VAL A 88 10.30 -2.44 -9.28
CA VAL A 88 9.39 -1.80 -8.31
C VAL A 88 9.37 -2.58 -7.00
N LYS A 89 9.40 -3.92 -7.07
CA LYS A 89 9.49 -4.77 -5.87
C LYS A 89 10.74 -4.46 -5.05
N GLU A 90 11.92 -4.37 -5.68
CA GLU A 90 13.16 -4.01 -5.00
C GLU A 90 13.07 -2.62 -4.36
N GLN A 91 12.48 -1.66 -5.06
CA GLN A 91 12.24 -0.31 -4.53
C GLN A 91 11.29 -0.34 -3.31
N ILE A 92 10.23 -1.14 -3.33
CA ILE A 92 9.31 -1.31 -2.19
C ILE A 92 10.05 -1.86 -0.97
N VAL A 93 10.81 -2.96 -1.16
CA VAL A 93 11.58 -3.59 -0.08
C VAL A 93 12.57 -2.60 0.53
N SER A 94 13.31 -1.88 -0.32
CA SER A 94 14.30 -0.89 0.13
C SER A 94 13.65 0.32 0.80
N ALA A 95 12.61 0.90 0.19
CA ALA A 95 12.00 2.14 0.66
C ALA A 95 11.25 1.96 1.98
N LEU A 96 10.62 0.80 2.19
CA LEU A 96 9.95 0.46 3.45
C LEU A 96 10.90 -0.20 4.47
N GLY A 97 12.13 -0.52 4.07
CA GLY A 97 13.14 -1.17 4.91
C GLY A 97 12.80 -2.62 5.30
N LEU A 98 12.01 -3.33 4.50
CA LEU A 98 11.58 -4.71 4.81
C LEU A 98 12.81 -5.62 4.89
N ARG A 99 12.91 -6.40 5.97
CA ARG A 99 14.03 -7.31 6.23
C ARG A 99 13.59 -8.72 5.88
N ASP A 100 14.23 -9.34 4.89
CA ASP A 100 13.94 -10.69 4.39
C ASP A 100 12.43 -10.98 4.26
N PRO A 101 11.69 -10.17 3.48
CA PRO A 101 10.24 -10.32 3.40
C PRO A 101 9.85 -11.60 2.66
N ALA A 102 8.84 -12.31 3.18
CA ALA A 102 8.16 -13.34 2.40
C ALA A 102 7.53 -12.70 1.16
N LEU A 103 7.87 -13.23 -0.01
CA LEU A 103 7.36 -12.74 -1.30
C LEU A 103 6.24 -13.65 -1.79
N VAL A 104 5.04 -13.10 -1.91
CA VAL A 104 3.87 -13.78 -2.45
C VAL A 104 3.43 -13.05 -3.71
N ALA A 105 3.42 -13.76 -4.84
CA ALA A 105 2.97 -13.23 -6.13
C ALA A 105 2.01 -14.23 -6.78
N THR A 106 0.93 -13.71 -7.37
CA THR A 106 -0.07 -14.49 -8.07
C THR A 106 -0.09 -14.13 -9.56
N SER A 107 -0.68 -14.99 -10.38
CA SER A 107 -0.84 -14.73 -11.80
C SER A 107 -1.79 -13.55 -12.02
N LEU A 108 -1.45 -12.68 -12.97
CA LEU A 108 -2.34 -11.62 -13.47
C LEU A 108 -3.46 -12.17 -14.36
N ASN A 109 -3.40 -13.45 -14.74
CA ASN A 109 -4.36 -14.04 -15.65
C ASN A 109 -5.77 -14.03 -15.05
N ARG A 110 -6.73 -13.49 -15.82
CA ARG A 110 -8.16 -13.53 -15.51
C ARG A 110 -8.83 -14.44 -16.53
N PRO A 111 -8.94 -15.75 -16.28
CA PRO A 111 -9.47 -16.71 -17.27
C PRO A 111 -10.94 -16.42 -17.65
N ASN A 112 -11.62 -15.59 -16.86
CA ASN A 112 -12.98 -15.14 -17.09
C ASN A 112 -13.07 -13.86 -17.97
N LEU A 113 -11.95 -13.29 -18.43
CA LEU A 113 -11.94 -12.12 -19.32
C LEU A 113 -11.63 -12.54 -20.76
N ARG A 114 -12.50 -12.12 -21.69
CA ARG A 114 -12.27 -12.22 -23.14
C ARG A 114 -11.84 -10.86 -23.66
N TYR A 115 -10.67 -10.82 -24.30
CA TYR A 115 -10.16 -9.61 -24.96
C TYR A 115 -10.51 -9.66 -26.45
N GLU A 116 -11.14 -8.60 -26.96
CA GLU A 116 -11.48 -8.45 -28.38
C GLU A 116 -11.06 -7.05 -28.85
N VAL A 117 -10.52 -6.97 -30.06
CA VAL A 117 -10.16 -5.70 -30.70
C VAL A 117 -11.04 -5.54 -31.93
N ILE A 118 -11.93 -4.55 -31.90
CA ILE A 118 -12.83 -4.23 -33.01
C ILE A 118 -12.31 -2.96 -33.67
N ARG A 119 -12.26 -2.95 -35.01
CA ARG A 119 -11.90 -1.75 -35.76
C ARG A 119 -12.95 -0.68 -35.51
N ARG A 120 -12.52 0.49 -35.03
CA ARG A 120 -13.39 1.66 -34.98
C ARG A 120 -13.75 2.06 -36.42
N GLU A 121 -15.03 2.06 -36.77
CA GLU A 121 -15.49 2.63 -38.02
C GLU A 121 -15.21 4.14 -38.01
N SER A 122 -14.65 4.65 -39.11
CA SER A 122 -14.53 6.08 -39.34
C SER A 122 -15.94 6.66 -39.30
N VAL A 123 -16.19 7.69 -38.49
CA VAL A 123 -17.37 8.53 -38.69
C VAL A 123 -17.12 9.23 -40.03
N ILE A 124 -17.60 8.63 -41.12
CA ILE A 124 -17.60 9.29 -42.43
C ILE A 124 -18.51 10.49 -42.27
N GLY A 125 -17.91 11.68 -42.42
CA GLY A 125 -18.58 12.95 -42.21
C GLY A 125 -19.87 13.04 -43.01
N GLY A 126 -20.94 13.46 -42.34
CA GLY A 126 -22.06 14.09 -43.01
C GLY A 126 -21.55 15.40 -43.60
N GLY A 127 -21.08 15.34 -44.85
CA GLY A 127 -21.03 16.52 -45.69
C GLY A 127 -22.43 17.10 -45.74
N HIS A 128 -22.61 18.30 -45.19
CA HIS A 128 -23.66 19.18 -45.67
C HIS A 128 -23.18 19.74 -47.00
N SER A 129 -23.54 19.03 -48.06
CA SER A 129 -23.76 19.62 -49.37
C SER A 129 -25.15 20.23 -49.40
N GLU A 130 -25.20 21.46 -49.93
CA GLU A 130 -26.33 22.39 -50.17
C GLU A 130 -26.65 23.41 -49.06
#